data_AF-R5Y7E1-F1
#
_entry.id   AF-R5Y7E1-F1
#
_cell.length_a   1.000
_cell.length_b   1.000
_cell.length_c   1.000
_cell.angle_alpha   90.00
_cell.angle_beta   90.00
_cell.angle_gamma   90.00
#
_symmetry.space_group_name_H-M   'P 1'
#
loop_
_entity.id
_entity.type
_entity.pdbx_description
1 polymer ?
#
loop_
_entity_poly.entity_id
_entity_poly.type
_entity_poly.pdbx_seq_one_letter_code
_entity_poly.pdbx_strand_id
1 'polypeptide(L)'
;MNKIKAVLHNKMLYSLLSEIDKPDYIIVDEFAKEDRYYSYLKDVNNVVRNITFMTKAEDKNLAVACASVISRYIFIKEFDKMCDTYKTPIPKGAGDNVDKIGQELVEKYGKDVLDKIAKKNFSNTKRILKTMIY
;
A
#
# COMPACT_ATOMS: atom_id res chain seq x y z
N MET A 1 9.41 2.62 -1.36
CA MET A 1 8.24 2.17 -0.58
C MET A 1 7.96 3.09 0.60
N ASN A 2 8.91 3.33 1.51
CA ASN A 2 8.65 4.09 2.75
C ASN A 2 8.25 5.56 2.52
N LYS A 3 8.80 6.26 1.52
CA LYS A 3 8.33 7.62 1.16
C LYS A 3 6.84 7.63 0.81
N ILE A 4 6.38 6.69 -0.01
CA ILE A 4 4.96 6.56 -0.39
C ILE A 4 4.10 6.32 0.85
N LYS A 5 4.51 5.40 1.74
CA LYS A 5 3.79 5.15 3.00
C LYS A 5 3.68 6.43 3.84
N ALA A 6 4.78 7.15 4.04
CA ALA A 6 4.79 8.38 4.82
C ALA A 6 3.83 9.44 4.27
N VAL A 7 3.88 9.70 2.97
CA VAL A 7 3.00 10.67 2.30
C VAL A 7 1.52 10.29 2.47
N LEU A 8 1.17 9.01 2.27
CA LEU A 8 -0.21 8.54 2.41
C LEU A 8 -0.71 8.59 3.86
N HIS A 9 0.13 8.20 4.84
CA HIS A 9 -0.23 8.30 6.26
C HIS A 9 -0.45 9.76 6.66
N ASN A 10 0.44 10.67 6.27
CA ASN A 10 0.28 12.09 6.56
C ASN A 10 -1.01 12.65 5.95
N LYS A 11 -1.30 12.31 4.69
CA LYS A 11 -2.52 12.77 4.01
C LYS A 11 -3.78 12.30 4.75
N MET A 12 -3.83 11.05 5.18
CA MET A 12 -4.98 10.52 5.92
C MET A 12 -5.12 11.16 7.30
N LEU A 13 -4.02 11.30 8.05
CA LEU A 13 -4.03 11.98 9.34
C LEU A 13 -4.50 13.43 9.21
N TYR A 14 -3.98 14.17 8.22
CA TYR A 14 -4.38 15.56 8.00
C TYR A 14 -5.87 15.69 7.68
N SER A 15 -6.41 14.82 6.80
CA SER A 15 -7.84 14.80 6.47
C SER A 15 -8.68 14.46 7.69
N LEU A 16 -8.32 13.40 8.41
CA LEU A 16 -9.09 12.92 9.56
C LEU A 16 -9.16 13.97 10.67
N LEU A 17 -8.06 14.67 10.96
CA LEU A 17 -8.01 15.73 11.97
C LEU A 17 -8.91 16.94 11.65
N SER A 18 -9.38 17.08 10.42
CA SER A 18 -10.37 18.11 10.06
C SER A 18 -11.82 17.68 10.27
N GLU A 19 -12.05 16.38 10.52
CA GLU A 19 -13.38 15.78 10.64
C GLU A 19 -13.72 15.34 12.07
N ILE A 20 -12.75 15.40 13.00
CA ILE A 20 -12.90 14.94 14.37
C ILE A 20 -12.45 16.02 15.38
N ASP A 21 -12.93 15.89 16.62
CA ASP A 21 -12.36 16.64 17.73
C ASP A 21 -10.89 16.28 17.95
N LYS A 22 -10.12 17.24 18.49
CA LYS A 22 -8.68 17.09 18.71
C LYS A 22 -8.39 15.83 19.56
N PRO A 23 -7.63 14.84 19.04
CA PRO A 23 -7.31 13.64 19.81
C PRO A 23 -6.23 13.93 20.85
N ASP A 24 -6.25 13.17 21.95
CA ASP A 24 -5.18 13.21 22.96
C ASP A 24 -3.84 12.70 22.41
N TYR A 25 -3.89 11.68 21.55
CA TYR A 25 -2.71 11.04 20.96
C TYR A 25 -2.94 10.70 19.49
N ILE A 26 -1.89 10.85 18.68
CA ILE A 26 -1.83 10.33 17.31
C ILE A 26 -0.77 9.24 17.30
N ILE A 27 -1.17 8.01 16.99
CA ILE A 27 -0.27 6.84 17.04
C ILE A 27 -0.14 6.25 15.64
N VAL A 28 1.09 5.98 15.22
CA VAL A 28 1.41 5.33 13.94
C VAL A 28 2.29 4.11 14.19
N ASP A 29 1.91 2.96 13.61
CA ASP A 29 2.79 1.78 13.60
C ASP A 29 4.09 2.09 12.84
N GLU A 30 5.21 1.88 13.50
CA GLU A 30 6.51 2.34 13.03
C GLU A 30 7.01 1.51 11.84
N PHE A 31 6.97 2.10 10.65
CA PHE A 31 7.57 1.52 9.43
C PHE A 31 8.86 2.23 8.99
N ALA A 32 9.20 3.33 9.66
CA ALA A 32 10.43 4.09 9.50
C ALA A 32 10.64 4.89 10.78
N LYS A 33 11.90 5.11 11.16
CA LYS A 33 12.25 6.03 12.25
C LYS A 33 11.65 7.41 12.00
N GLU A 34 11.30 8.12 13.07
CA GLU A 34 10.62 9.42 13.03
C GLU A 34 11.34 10.46 12.16
N ASP A 35 12.66 10.61 12.33
CA ASP A 35 13.51 11.50 11.53
C ASP A 35 13.36 11.23 10.02
N ARG A 36 13.39 9.94 9.67
CA ARG A 36 13.25 9.47 8.29
C ARG A 36 11.82 9.66 7.77
N TYR A 37 10.80 9.38 8.59
CA TYR A 37 9.40 9.65 8.25
C TYR A 37 9.22 11.12 7.85
N TYR A 38 9.68 12.07 8.66
CA TYR A 38 9.54 13.48 8.35
C TYR A 38 10.44 13.94 7.21
N SER A 39 11.62 13.34 7.02
CA SER A 39 12.46 13.60 5.85
C SER A 39 11.77 13.26 4.53
N TYR A 40 10.87 12.28 4.52
CA TYR A 40 10.07 11.91 3.34
C TYR A 40 8.97 12.92 3.03
N LEU A 41 8.64 13.80 3.98
CA LEU A 41 7.55 14.78 3.90
C LEU A 41 8.06 16.21 3.64
N LYS A 42 9.34 16.40 3.29
CA LYS A 42 9.91 17.73 3.02
C LYS A 42 9.14 18.52 1.95
N ASP A 43 8.63 17.83 0.94
CA ASP A 43 7.90 18.44 -0.19
C ASP A 43 6.38 18.37 -0.01
N VAL A 44 5.89 17.96 1.16
CA VAL A 44 4.47 17.75 1.44
C VAL A 44 3.96 18.94 2.25
N ASN A 45 2.89 19.56 1.76
CA ASN A 45 2.16 20.57 2.53
C ASN A 45 1.35 19.89 3.65
N ASN A 46 1.03 20.64 4.71
CA ASN A 46 0.17 20.17 5.80
C ASN A 46 0.71 18.91 6.51
N VAL A 47 1.96 18.98 6.96
CA VAL A 47 2.56 17.87 7.70
C VAL A 47 2.02 17.82 9.13
N VAL A 48 1.43 16.69 9.49
CA VAL A 48 0.99 16.39 10.86
C VAL A 48 2.20 16.11 11.73
N ARG A 49 2.22 16.72 12.92
CA ARG A 49 3.29 16.59 13.93
C ARG A 49 2.71 16.02 15.23
N ASN A 50 3.58 15.81 16.22
CA ASN A 50 3.23 15.22 17.52
C ASN A 50 2.65 13.80 17.36
N ILE A 51 3.25 13.04 16.45
CA ILE A 51 2.90 11.64 16.20
C ILE A 51 3.78 10.76 17.08
N THR A 52 3.16 9.84 17.82
CA THR A 52 3.84 8.79 18.56
C THR A 52 4.06 7.59 17.64
N PHE A 53 5.32 7.33 17.28
CA PHE A 53 5.70 6.16 16.50
C PHE A 53 6.00 4.98 17.43
N MET A 54 5.38 3.83 17.17
CA MET A 54 5.56 2.64 18.00
C MET A 54 5.65 1.39 17.14
N THR A 55 6.58 0.50 17.45
CA THR A 55 6.61 -0.84 16.85
C THR A 55 5.53 -1.72 17.45
N LYS A 56 4.87 -2.53 16.60
CA LYS A 56 3.75 -3.40 16.99
C LYS A 56 2.66 -2.59 17.68
N ALA A 57 2.32 -1.45 17.10
CA ALA A 57 1.37 -0.53 17.70
C ALA A 57 -0.04 -1.13 17.80
N GLU A 58 -0.39 -2.06 16.91
CA GLU A 58 -1.64 -2.81 16.93
C GLU A 58 -1.80 -3.69 18.18
N ASP A 59 -0.70 -4.22 18.73
CA ASP A 59 -0.73 -5.03 19.97
C ASP A 59 -0.94 -4.17 21.21
N LYS A 60 -0.67 -2.86 21.10
CA LYS A 60 -0.62 -1.91 22.23
C LYS A 60 -1.76 -0.90 22.22
N ASN A 61 -2.37 -0.66 21.06
CA ASN A 61 -3.40 0.36 20.88
C ASN A 61 -4.54 -0.13 20.00
N LEU A 62 -5.76 -0.07 20.54
CA LEU A 62 -6.97 -0.53 19.87
C LEU A 62 -7.27 0.27 18.59
N ALA A 63 -7.04 1.59 18.57
CA ALA A 63 -7.30 2.41 17.39
C ALA A 63 -6.39 2.00 16.21
N VAL A 64 -5.13 1.66 16.48
CA VAL A 64 -4.20 1.14 15.44
C VAL A 64 -4.62 -0.25 14.96
N ALA A 65 -5.08 -1.12 15.86
CA ALA A 65 -5.62 -2.42 15.49
C ALA A 65 -6.86 -2.28 14.58
N CYS A 66 -7.80 -1.40 14.95
CA CYS A 66 -8.98 -1.08 14.14
C CYS A 66 -8.60 -0.51 12.77
N ALA A 67 -7.66 0.43 12.71
CA ALA A 67 -7.16 0.98 11.44
C ALA A 67 -6.56 -0.11 10.54
N SER A 68 -5.82 -1.07 11.13
CA SER A 68 -5.25 -2.21 10.41
C SER A 68 -6.34 -3.13 9.82
N VAL A 69 -7.40 -3.41 10.58
CA VAL A 69 -8.55 -4.20 10.11
C VAL A 69 -9.26 -3.49 8.96
N ILE A 70 -9.56 -2.20 9.11
CA ILE A 70 -10.22 -1.39 8.07
C ILE A 70 -9.37 -1.37 6.80
N SER A 71 -8.07 -1.13 6.92
CA SER A 71 -7.17 -1.12 5.77
C SER A 71 -7.13 -2.46 5.04
N ARG A 72 -7.10 -3.59 5.76
CA ARG A 72 -7.14 -4.93 5.15
C ARG A 72 -8.46 -5.21 4.45
N TYR A 73 -9.57 -4.81 5.07
CA TYR A 73 -10.90 -4.96 4.47
C TYR A 73 -11.01 -4.20 3.14
N ILE A 74 -10.59 -2.94 3.12
CA ILE A 74 -10.57 -2.13 1.89
C ILE A 74 -9.63 -2.74 0.86
N PHE A 75 -8.43 -3.18 1.27
CA PHE A 75 -7.49 -3.83 0.36
C PHE A 75 -8.09 -5.07 -0.30
N ILE A 76 -8.76 -5.96 0.46
CA ILE A 76 -9.41 -7.15 -0.09
C ILE A 76 -10.48 -6.76 -1.10
N LYS A 77 -11.34 -5.80 -0.77
CA LYS A 77 -12.38 -5.30 -1.68
C LYS A 77 -11.82 -4.74 -2.98
N GLU A 78 -10.80 -3.88 -2.91
CA GLU A 78 -10.20 -3.30 -4.12
C GLU A 78 -9.44 -4.36 -4.94
N PHE A 79 -8.84 -5.34 -4.27
CA PHE A 79 -8.18 -6.45 -4.93
C PHE A 79 -9.18 -7.38 -5.66
N ASP A 80 -10.34 -7.64 -5.06
CA ASP A 80 -11.40 -8.43 -5.68
C ASP A 80 -12.00 -7.71 -6.90
N LYS A 81 -12.23 -6.39 -6.82
CA LYS A 81 -12.62 -5.58 -7.99
C LYS A 81 -11.63 -5.68 -9.15
N MET A 82 -10.33 -5.71 -8.83
CA MET A 82 -9.29 -5.92 -9.83
C MET A 82 -9.40 -7.32 -10.46
N CYS A 83 -9.57 -8.38 -9.67
CA CYS A 83 -9.80 -9.73 -10.18
C CYS A 83 -11.04 -9.79 -11.10
N ASP A 84 -12.15 -9.15 -10.71
CA ASP A 84 -13.39 -9.11 -11.48
C ASP A 84 -13.21 -8.38 -12.82
N THR A 85 -12.48 -7.25 -12.81
CA THR A 85 -12.17 -6.46 -14.01
C THR A 85 -11.48 -7.31 -15.09
N TYR A 86 -10.54 -8.17 -14.68
CA TYR A 86 -9.78 -9.01 -15.59
C TYR A 86 -10.38 -10.41 -15.79
N LYS A 87 -11.44 -10.75 -15.02
CA LYS A 87 -12.08 -12.07 -14.96
C LYS A 87 -11.09 -13.19 -14.67
N THR A 88 -10.10 -12.90 -13.82
CA THR A 88 -9.00 -13.80 -13.49
C THR A 88 -8.70 -13.68 -12.00
N PRO A 89 -8.70 -14.79 -11.24
CA PRO A 89 -8.23 -14.78 -9.85
C PRO A 89 -6.74 -14.45 -9.80
N ILE A 90 -6.40 -13.29 -9.24
CA ILE A 90 -4.99 -12.88 -9.07
C ILE A 90 -4.52 -13.36 -7.68
N PRO A 91 -3.44 -14.15 -7.57
CA PRO A 91 -2.92 -14.55 -6.27
C PRO A 91 -2.29 -13.37 -5.55
N LYS A 92 -2.49 -13.30 -4.23
CA LYS A 92 -1.84 -12.31 -3.37
C LYS A 92 -0.39 -12.78 -3.09
N GLY A 93 0.52 -11.83 -2.86
CA GLY A 93 1.93 -12.12 -2.57
C GLY A 93 2.85 -11.77 -3.76
N ALA A 94 3.98 -12.48 -3.86
CA ALA A 94 4.99 -12.23 -4.90
C ALA A 94 5.73 -13.51 -5.35
N GLY A 95 5.17 -14.69 -5.11
CA GLY A 95 5.75 -15.98 -5.51
C GLY A 95 5.44 -16.35 -6.96
N ASP A 96 5.87 -17.55 -7.37
CA ASP A 96 5.81 -18.00 -8.77
C ASP A 96 4.40 -18.04 -9.36
N ASN A 97 3.38 -18.34 -8.55
CA ASN A 97 1.98 -18.28 -8.98
C ASN A 97 1.57 -16.86 -9.44
N VAL A 98 2.13 -15.80 -8.84
CA VAL A 98 1.89 -14.41 -9.27
C VAL A 98 2.52 -14.16 -10.63
N ASP A 99 3.70 -14.73 -10.90
CA ASP A 99 4.36 -14.58 -12.19
C ASP A 99 3.58 -15.29 -13.29
N LYS A 100 3.09 -16.51 -13.02
CA LYS A 100 2.27 -17.27 -13.96
C LYS A 100 1.01 -16.50 -14.38
N ILE A 101 0.22 -16.04 -13.40
CA ILE A 101 -0.98 -15.25 -13.71
C ILE A 101 -0.63 -13.92 -14.37
N GLY A 102 0.49 -13.31 -13.98
CA GLY A 102 1.01 -12.11 -14.63
C GLY A 102 1.34 -12.31 -16.11
N GLN A 103 1.93 -13.45 -16.48
CA GLN A 103 2.19 -13.83 -17.87
C GLN A 103 0.89 -14.01 -18.65
N GLU A 104 -0.07 -14.77 -18.10
CA GLU A 104 -1.39 -14.99 -18.72
C GLU A 104 -2.13 -13.66 -18.99
N LEU A 105 -2.07 -12.71 -18.05
CA LEU A 105 -2.69 -11.40 -18.22
C LEU A 105 -1.97 -10.54 -19.27
N VAL A 106 -0.64 -10.62 -19.35
CA VAL A 106 0.15 -9.92 -20.37
C VAL A 106 -0.11 -10.49 -21.76
N GLU A 107 -0.20 -11.81 -21.91
CA GLU A 107 -0.54 -12.46 -23.18
C GLU A 107 -1.92 -12.04 -23.68
N LYS A 108 -2.89 -11.91 -22.77
CA LYS A 108 -4.27 -11.56 -23.10
C LYS A 108 -4.51 -10.08 -23.35
N TYR A 109 -3.88 -9.19 -22.59
CA TYR A 109 -4.18 -7.75 -22.57
C TYR A 109 -3.01 -6.86 -22.99
N GLY A 110 -1.86 -7.45 -23.31
CA GLY A 110 -0.62 -6.75 -23.59
C GLY A 110 0.14 -6.33 -22.31
N LYS A 111 1.42 -5.99 -22.47
CA LYS A 111 2.34 -5.64 -21.36
C LYS A 111 1.86 -4.47 -20.49
N ASP A 112 1.10 -3.54 -21.07
CA ASP A 112 0.66 -2.31 -20.40
C ASP A 112 -0.37 -2.61 -19.29
N VAL A 113 -0.95 -3.82 -19.27
CA VAL A 113 -1.81 -4.27 -18.17
C VAL A 113 -1.09 -4.19 -16.82
N LEU A 114 0.23 -4.41 -16.79
CA LEU A 114 1.04 -4.36 -15.58
C LEU A 114 1.08 -2.96 -14.95
N ASP A 115 0.81 -1.91 -15.72
CA ASP A 115 0.70 -0.53 -15.19
C ASP A 115 -0.53 -0.34 -14.30
N LYS A 116 -1.55 -1.18 -14.49
CA LYS A 116 -2.82 -1.12 -13.76
C LYS A 116 -2.85 -2.09 -12.58
N ILE A 117 -2.21 -3.25 -12.71
CA ILE A 117 -2.38 -4.34 -11.74
C ILE A 117 -1.14 -4.59 -10.86
N ALA A 118 0.05 -4.14 -11.28
CA ALA A 118 1.29 -4.57 -10.66
C ALA A 118 2.11 -3.42 -10.07
N LYS A 119 2.87 -3.75 -9.01
CA LYS A 119 3.97 -2.91 -8.54
C LYS A 119 5.20 -3.18 -9.40
N LYS A 120 5.38 -2.41 -10.48
CA LYS A 120 6.42 -2.67 -11.50
C LYS A 120 7.86 -2.71 -11.01
N ASN A 121 8.14 -2.17 -9.82
CA ASN A 121 9.47 -2.21 -9.21
C ASN A 121 9.81 -3.57 -8.57
N PHE A 122 8.87 -4.53 -8.56
CA PHE A 122 9.12 -5.90 -8.09
C PHE A 122 9.83 -6.73 -9.16
N SER A 123 10.62 -7.71 -8.72
CA SER A 123 11.34 -8.62 -9.61
C SER A 123 10.39 -9.46 -10.48
N ASN A 124 9.16 -9.70 -10.01
CA ASN A 124 8.06 -10.34 -10.74
C ASN A 124 7.86 -9.74 -12.14
N THR A 125 7.83 -8.41 -12.25
CA THR A 125 7.61 -7.73 -13.55
C THR A 125 8.67 -8.11 -14.58
N LYS A 126 9.95 -8.20 -14.17
CA LYS A 126 11.02 -8.65 -15.07
C LYS A 126 10.84 -10.12 -15.48
N ARG A 127 10.46 -10.99 -14.55
CA ARG A 127 10.23 -12.43 -14.83
C ARG A 127 9.03 -12.65 -15.75
N ILE A 128 7.96 -11.88 -15.57
CA ILE A 128 6.77 -11.91 -16.43
C ILE A 128 7.14 -11.50 -17.86
N LEU A 129 7.84 -10.38 -18.03
CA LEU A 129 8.16 -9.83 -19.35
C LEU A 129 9.26 -10.59 -20.10
N LYS A 130 10.14 -11.32 -19.40
CA LYS A 130 11.24 -12.07 -20.02
C LYS A 130 10.76 -13.27 -20.85
N THR A 131 9.62 -13.84 -20.50
CA THR A 131 9.08 -15.05 -21.16
C THR A 131 8.33 -14.73 -22.45
N MET A 132 8.11 -13.46 -22.76
CA MET A 132 7.47 -13.03 -23.99
C MET A 132 8.47 -13.12 -25.15
N ILE A 133 8.32 -14.12 -26.00
CA ILE A 133 9.04 -14.20 -27.29
C ILE A 133 8.24 -13.35 -28.28
N TYR A 134 8.87 -12.30 -28.81
CA TYR A 134 8.33 -11.48 -29.91
C TYR A 134 8.65 -12.13 -31.26
#